data_AF-A0A842CJL4-F1
#
_entry.id   AF-A0A842CJL4-F1
#
_cell.length_a   1.000
_cell.length_b   1.000
_cell.length_c   1.000
_cell.angle_alpha   90.00
_cell.angle_beta   90.00
_cell.angle_gamma   90.00
#
_symmetry.space_group_name_H-M   'P 1'
#
loop_
_entity.id
_entity.type
_entity.pdbx_description
1 polymer ?
#
loop_
_entity_poly.entity_id
_entity_poly.type
_entity_poly.pdbx_seq_one_letter_code
_entity_poly.pdbx_strand_id
1 'polypeptide(L)'
;MKFEADFINRFQPIIEEYKLNYKVISEEELALFGSNFALVFLIHFDEVSLNYVCRDKDNLLVSYDVWSYFLHVFDDKDRENLPKYDSVRERVDVSFLILARGLPRHWSSVLNGGDKWLEDYKQYELAGVPRKVIGGLKDSLSLNI
;
A
#
# COMPACT_ATOMS: atom_id res chain seq x y z
N MET A 1 5.72 -7.52 16.52
CA MET A 1 6.41 -8.48 15.63
C MET A 1 6.98 -7.68 14.48
N LYS A 2 8.24 -7.86 14.09
CA LYS A 2 8.88 -7.00 13.09
C LYS A 2 8.76 -7.59 11.69
N PHE A 3 8.12 -6.85 10.79
CA PHE A 3 7.86 -7.26 9.39
C PHE A 3 8.75 -6.56 8.36
N GLU A 4 9.57 -5.60 8.79
CA GLU A 4 10.39 -4.76 7.89
C GLU A 4 11.26 -5.58 6.93
N ALA A 5 11.97 -6.60 7.42
CA ALA A 5 12.84 -7.41 6.57
C ALA A 5 12.06 -8.16 5.48
N ASP A 6 10.91 -8.74 5.84
CA ASP A 6 10.05 -9.47 4.89
C ASP A 6 9.47 -8.48 3.86
N PHE A 7 9.04 -7.30 4.33
CA PHE A 7 8.55 -6.23 3.46
C PHE A 7 9.60 -5.77 2.45
N ILE A 8 10.81 -5.41 2.91
CA ILE A 8 11.89 -4.97 2.00
C ILE A 8 12.20 -6.07 0.99
N ASN A 9 12.34 -7.32 1.43
CA ASN A 9 12.62 -8.45 0.53
C ASN A 9 11.56 -8.60 -0.58
N ARG A 10 10.28 -8.33 -0.29
CA ARG A 10 9.19 -8.43 -1.28
C ARG A 10 9.11 -7.21 -2.19
N PHE A 11 9.29 -6.01 -1.64
CA PHE A 11 9.05 -4.75 -2.36
C PHE A 11 10.30 -4.14 -2.99
N GLN A 12 11.51 -4.66 -2.72
CA GLN A 12 12.76 -4.15 -3.29
C GLN A 12 12.71 -3.91 -4.81
N PRO A 13 12.18 -4.83 -5.64
CA PRO A 13 12.13 -4.60 -7.08
C PRO A 13 11.25 -3.38 -7.45
N ILE A 14 10.13 -3.20 -6.77
CA ILE A 14 9.22 -2.06 -7.01
C ILE A 14 9.86 -0.76 -6.52
N ILE A 15 10.52 -0.79 -5.36
CA ILE A 15 11.25 0.35 -4.80
C ILE A 15 12.27 0.86 -5.82
N GLU A 16 13.06 -0.05 -6.39
CA GLU A 16 14.09 0.28 -7.37
C GLU A 16 13.51 0.74 -8.72
N GLU A 17 12.54 0.00 -9.27
CA GLU A 17 11.94 0.29 -10.59
C GLU A 17 11.23 1.65 -10.61
N TYR A 18 10.43 1.93 -9.58
CA TYR A 18 9.61 3.15 -9.49
C TYR A 18 10.26 4.27 -8.67
N LYS A 19 11.50 4.06 -8.21
CA LYS A 19 12.28 5.01 -7.39
C LYS A 19 11.51 5.49 -6.15
N LEU A 20 10.80 4.56 -5.51
CA LEU A 20 10.06 4.84 -4.28
C LEU A 20 11.02 4.90 -3.10
N ASN A 21 10.66 5.67 -2.08
CA ASN A 21 11.30 5.53 -0.77
C ASN A 21 10.48 4.58 0.10
N TYR A 22 11.10 3.96 1.09
CA TYR A 22 10.37 3.18 2.10
C TYR A 22 10.62 3.76 3.49
N LYS A 23 9.65 3.58 4.39
CA LYS A 23 9.82 3.92 5.82
C LYS A 23 9.03 2.96 6.69
N VAL A 24 9.63 2.59 7.82
CA VAL A 24 8.92 1.96 8.94
C VAL A 24 8.29 3.08 9.78
N ILE A 25 6.97 3.09 9.86
CA ILE A 25 6.23 4.06 10.68
C ILE A 25 6.06 3.50 12.10
N SER A 26 5.73 2.21 12.22
CA SER A 26 5.68 1.46 13.47
C SER A 26 5.97 -0.03 13.21
N GLU A 27 5.87 -0.90 14.23
CA GLU A 27 5.99 -2.36 14.00
C GLU A 27 4.90 -2.91 13.08
N GLU A 28 3.76 -2.23 13.00
CA GLU A 28 2.54 -2.65 12.30
C GLU A 28 2.21 -1.75 11.10
N GLU A 29 2.94 -0.65 10.91
CA GLU A 29 2.76 0.26 9.78
C GLU A 29 4.07 0.47 9.00
N LEU A 30 4.01 0.13 7.72
CA LEU A 30 5.09 0.28 6.75
C LEU A 30 4.58 1.13 5.60
N ALA A 31 5.43 1.94 4.99
CA ALA A 31 5.00 2.78 3.87
C ALA A 31 6.01 2.81 2.73
N LEU A 32 5.48 2.84 1.50
CA LEU A 32 6.20 3.24 0.29
C LEU A 32 5.78 4.65 -0.10
N PHE A 33 6.74 5.48 -0.49
CA PHE A 33 6.55 6.88 -0.82
C PHE A 33 6.93 7.13 -2.28
N GLY A 34 5.97 7.63 -3.04
CA GLY A 34 6.23 8.32 -4.29
C GLY A 34 6.46 9.81 -4.05
N SER A 35 6.50 10.59 -5.13
CA SER A 35 6.74 12.04 -5.07
C SER A 35 5.58 12.84 -4.45
N ASN A 36 4.35 12.33 -4.55
CA ASN A 36 3.12 13.02 -4.14
C ASN A 36 2.13 12.11 -3.39
N PHE A 37 2.53 10.88 -3.06
CA PHE A 37 1.68 9.90 -2.40
C PHE A 37 2.47 8.93 -1.53
N ALA A 38 1.76 8.26 -0.62
CA ALA A 38 2.27 7.11 0.10
C ALA A 38 1.29 5.93 0.00
N LEU A 39 1.81 4.73 -0.20
CA LEU A 39 1.09 3.48 0.06
C LEU A 39 1.43 3.03 1.48
N VAL A 40 0.44 3.04 2.36
CA VAL A 40 0.59 2.68 3.77
C VAL A 40 0.00 1.29 3.98
N PHE A 41 0.85 0.36 4.37
CA PHE A 41 0.53 -1.03 4.68
C PHE A 41 0.35 -1.12 6.19
N LEU A 42 -0.88 -1.43 6.62
CA LEU A 42 -1.21 -1.64 8.02
C LEU A 42 -1.40 -3.14 8.26
N ILE A 43 -0.67 -3.67 9.22
CA ILE A 43 -0.68 -5.08 9.59
C ILE A 43 -1.45 -5.21 10.89
N HIS A 44 -2.55 -5.95 10.88
CA HIS A 44 -3.38 -6.14 12.05
C HIS A 44 -3.73 -7.62 12.20
N PHE A 45 -3.28 -8.21 13.32
CA PHE A 45 -3.29 -9.66 13.55
C PHE A 45 -2.61 -10.43 12.40
N ASP A 46 -3.38 -11.08 11.54
CA ASP A 46 -2.94 -11.87 10.40
C ASP A 46 -3.31 -11.30 9.03
N GLU A 47 -3.80 -10.06 9.00
CA GLU A 47 -4.21 -9.37 7.78
C GLU A 47 -3.36 -8.14 7.49
N VAL A 48 -3.17 -7.88 6.20
CA VAL A 48 -2.61 -6.63 5.69
C VAL A 48 -3.75 -5.83 5.09
N SER A 49 -3.83 -4.55 5.43
CA SER A 49 -4.67 -3.57 4.73
C SER A 49 -3.77 -2.56 4.01
N LEU A 50 -4.33 -1.92 2.98
CA LEU A 50 -3.60 -0.98 2.13
C LEU A 50 -4.37 0.32 2.01
N ASN A 51 -3.72 1.40 2.39
CA ASN A 51 -4.22 2.75 2.19
C ASN A 51 -3.35 3.51 1.19
N TYR A 52 -3.98 4.32 0.35
CA TYR A 52 -3.30 5.34 -0.45
C TYR A 52 -3.47 6.69 0.23
N VAL A 53 -2.37 7.38 0.51
CA VAL A 53 -2.37 8.70 1.13
C VAL A 53 -1.82 9.72 0.15
N CYS A 54 -2.53 10.83 -0.03
CA CYS A 54 -2.04 11.97 -0.81
C CYS A 54 -2.53 13.28 -0.17
N ARG A 55 -2.14 14.40 -0.77
CA ARG A 55 -2.71 15.71 -0.44
C ARG A 55 -3.98 15.95 -1.26
N ASP A 56 -5.02 16.46 -0.62
CA ASP A 56 -6.22 16.94 -1.31
C ASP A 56 -6.03 18.36 -1.87
N LYS A 57 -7.10 18.93 -2.43
CA LYS A 57 -7.11 20.28 -3.01
C LYS A 57 -6.82 21.39 -2.00
N ASP A 58 -7.09 21.13 -0.71
CA ASP A 58 -6.83 22.05 0.40
C ASP A 58 -5.46 21.79 1.04
N ASN A 59 -4.60 20.99 0.36
CA ASN A 59 -3.27 20.61 0.81
C ASN A 59 -3.26 19.77 2.11
N LEU A 60 -4.39 19.18 2.47
CA LEU A 60 -4.53 18.30 3.64
C LEU A 60 -4.21 16.86 3.26
N LEU A 61 -3.55 16.14 4.17
CA LEU A 61 -3.33 14.71 3.99
C LEU A 61 -4.63 13.93 4.17
N VAL A 62 -4.99 13.17 3.15
CA VAL A 62 -6.17 12.32 3.09
C VAL A 62 -5.76 10.89 2.74
N SER A 63 -6.40 9.94 3.41
CA SER A 63 -6.19 8.50 3.24
C SER A 63 -7.41 7.86 2.60
N TYR A 64 -7.18 7.06 1.57
CA TYR A 64 -8.15 6.26 0.85
C TYR A 64 -7.89 4.79 1.20
N ASP A 65 -8.91 4.08 1.69
CA ASP A 65 -8.85 2.64 1.86
C ASP A 65 -8.98 1.97 0.50
N VAL A 66 -7.85 1.55 -0.08
CA VAL A 66 -7.79 1.06 -1.45
C VAL A 66 -7.74 -0.46 -1.52
N TRP A 67 -7.84 -1.17 -0.39
CA TRP A 67 -7.64 -2.62 -0.36
C TRP A 67 -8.53 -3.35 -1.37
N SER A 68 -9.85 -3.26 -1.21
CA SER A 68 -10.81 -3.93 -2.10
C SER A 68 -10.75 -3.41 -3.53
N TYR A 69 -10.42 -2.13 -3.72
CA TYR A 69 -10.32 -1.54 -5.05
C TYR A 69 -9.04 -1.98 -5.79
N PHE A 70 -7.91 -2.13 -5.13
CA PHE A 70 -6.69 -2.56 -5.80
C PHE A 70 -6.70 -4.07 -6.08
N LEU A 71 -7.25 -4.86 -5.16
CA LEU A 71 -7.22 -6.31 -5.26
C LEU A 71 -8.24 -6.89 -6.25
N HIS A 72 -9.31 -6.17 -6.62
CA HIS A 72 -10.35 -6.70 -7.51
C HIS A 72 -9.85 -6.99 -8.94
N VAL A 73 -8.78 -6.31 -9.38
CA VAL A 73 -8.17 -6.51 -10.69
C VAL A 73 -7.06 -7.56 -10.68
N PHE A 74 -6.62 -8.02 -9.50
CA PHE A 74 -5.56 -9.01 -9.41
C PHE A 74 -6.08 -10.35 -9.92
N ASP A 75 -5.26 -11.04 -10.70
CA ASP A 75 -5.60 -12.29 -11.37
C ASP A 75 -4.83 -13.49 -10.80
N ASP A 76 -4.99 -14.67 -11.41
CA ASP A 76 -4.34 -15.91 -10.96
C ASP A 76 -2.81 -15.82 -11.01
N LYS A 77 -2.25 -15.03 -11.93
CA LYS A 77 -0.79 -14.87 -12.04
C LYS A 77 -0.21 -14.07 -10.86
N ASP A 78 -1.00 -13.19 -10.24
CA ASP A 78 -0.57 -12.50 -9.01
C ASP A 78 -0.52 -13.44 -7.81
N ARG A 79 -1.28 -14.54 -7.88
CA ARG A 79 -1.49 -15.53 -6.81
C ARG A 79 -0.91 -16.91 -7.14
N GLU A 80 -0.05 -17.00 -8.16
CA GLU A 80 0.53 -18.28 -8.55
C GLU A 80 1.65 -18.71 -7.59
N ASN A 81 1.78 -20.03 -7.37
CA ASN A 81 2.88 -20.61 -6.59
C ASN A 81 3.08 -19.97 -5.20
N LEU A 82 1.99 -19.58 -4.52
CA LEU A 82 2.09 -19.05 -3.16
C LEU A 82 2.60 -20.14 -2.21
N PRO A 83 3.54 -19.81 -1.30
CA PRO A 83 3.98 -20.75 -0.29
C PRO A 83 2.81 -21.08 0.64
N LYS A 84 2.82 -22.31 1.16
CA LYS A 84 1.95 -22.66 2.30
C LYS A 84 2.38 -21.86 3.52
N TYR A 85 1.43 -21.55 4.38
CA TYR A 85 1.66 -20.80 5.61
C TYR A 85 1.01 -21.53 6.78
N ASP A 86 1.69 -21.58 7.92
CA ASP A 86 1.20 -22.18 9.16
C ASP A 86 1.25 -21.18 10.34
N SER A 87 1.82 -19.99 10.11
CA SER A 87 1.94 -18.91 11.09
C SER A 87 1.40 -17.58 10.58
N VAL A 88 1.11 -16.68 11.53
CA VAL A 88 0.69 -15.29 11.26
C VAL A 88 1.72 -14.55 10.40
N ARG A 89 3.01 -14.75 10.68
CA ARG A 89 4.09 -14.08 9.94
C ARG A 89 4.12 -14.50 8.48
N GLU A 90 3.96 -15.80 8.21
CA GLU A 90 3.94 -16.34 6.84
C GLU A 90 2.69 -15.87 6.08
N ARG A 91 1.54 -15.71 6.74
CA ARG A 91 0.33 -15.13 6.12
C ARG A 91 0.54 -13.68 5.66
N VAL A 92 1.18 -12.88 6.51
CA VAL A 92 1.51 -11.48 6.17
C VAL A 92 2.53 -11.43 5.04
N ASP A 93 3.57 -12.29 5.05
CA ASP A 93 4.54 -12.37 3.96
C ASP A 93 3.89 -12.80 2.62
N VAL A 94 2.93 -13.74 2.66
CA VAL A 94 2.13 -14.11 1.47
C VAL A 94 1.31 -12.92 0.97
N SER A 95 0.72 -12.13 1.86
CA SER A 95 -0.01 -10.91 1.49
C SER A 95 0.91 -9.89 0.83
N PHE A 96 2.11 -9.68 1.37
CA PHE A 96 3.13 -8.84 0.74
C PHE A 96 3.56 -9.37 -0.62
N LEU A 97 3.73 -10.67 -0.79
CA LEU A 97 4.07 -11.27 -2.07
C LEU A 97 3.00 -11.01 -3.14
N ILE A 98 1.72 -11.17 -2.79
CA ILE A 98 0.60 -10.90 -3.71
C ILE A 98 0.60 -9.41 -4.10
N LEU A 99 0.72 -8.51 -3.13
CA LEU A 99 0.77 -7.07 -3.38
C LEU A 99 1.97 -6.67 -4.25
N ALA A 100 3.15 -7.21 -3.96
CA ALA A 100 4.37 -6.95 -4.70
C ALA A 100 4.34 -7.48 -6.15
N ARG A 101 3.47 -8.46 -6.46
CA ARG A 101 3.25 -8.93 -7.84
C ARG A 101 2.17 -8.12 -8.55
N GLY A 102 1.05 -7.86 -7.88
CA GLY A 102 -0.11 -7.23 -8.50
C GLY A 102 0.03 -5.72 -8.71
N LEU A 103 0.65 -5.00 -7.76
CA LEU A 103 0.82 -3.55 -7.87
C LEU A 103 1.54 -3.10 -9.16
N PRO A 104 2.72 -3.63 -9.52
CA PRO A 104 3.39 -3.20 -10.75
C PRO A 104 2.66 -3.64 -12.03
N ARG A 105 1.90 -4.75 -11.99
CA ARG A 105 1.16 -5.25 -13.16
C ARG A 105 -0.08 -4.43 -13.47
N HIS A 106 -0.82 -4.03 -12.45
CA HIS A 106 -2.16 -3.43 -12.61
C HIS A 106 -2.22 -1.96 -12.19
N TRP A 107 -1.30 -1.51 -11.35
CA TRP A 107 -1.28 -0.18 -10.75
C TRP A 107 0.05 0.56 -10.97
N SER A 108 0.75 0.26 -12.06
CA SER A 108 1.99 0.97 -12.44
C SER A 108 1.79 2.49 -12.58
N SER A 109 0.60 2.94 -12.99
CA SER A 109 0.27 4.37 -13.03
C SER A 109 0.26 5.00 -11.63
N VAL A 110 -0.29 4.30 -10.63
CA VAL A 110 -0.27 4.72 -9.21
C VAL A 110 1.16 4.79 -8.71
N LEU A 111 1.96 3.75 -8.98
CA LEU A 111 3.37 3.71 -8.56
C LEU A 111 4.21 4.82 -9.19
N ASN A 112 3.82 5.31 -10.38
CA ASN A 112 4.41 6.48 -11.04
C ASN A 112 3.81 7.84 -10.58
N GLY A 113 2.94 7.85 -9.56
CA GLY A 113 2.33 9.08 -9.01
C GLY A 113 1.09 9.57 -9.76
N GLY A 114 0.54 8.76 -10.66
CA GLY A 114 -0.72 9.04 -11.34
C GLY A 114 -1.92 8.96 -10.39
N ASP A 115 -2.84 9.91 -10.54
CA ASP A 115 -3.99 10.13 -9.65
C ASP A 115 -5.35 9.95 -10.34
N LYS A 116 -5.37 9.77 -11.67
CA LYS A 116 -6.61 9.65 -12.48
C LYS A 116 -7.56 8.56 -11.97
N TRP A 117 -7.01 7.48 -11.42
CA TRP A 117 -7.77 6.36 -10.84
C TRP A 117 -8.62 6.77 -9.63
N LEU A 118 -8.33 7.90 -8.97
CA LEU A 118 -9.09 8.37 -7.82
C LEU A 118 -10.55 8.71 -8.18
N GLU A 119 -10.81 9.17 -9.40
CA GLU A 119 -12.17 9.43 -9.85
C GLU A 119 -12.95 8.12 -10.04
N ASP A 120 -12.30 7.09 -10.58
CA ASP A 120 -12.89 5.75 -10.72
C ASP A 120 -13.12 5.10 -9.34
N TYR A 121 -12.15 5.24 -8.43
CA TYR A 121 -12.27 4.78 -7.05
C TYR A 121 -13.49 5.39 -6.35
N LYS A 122 -13.78 6.68 -6.52
CA LYS A 122 -14.96 7.32 -5.89
C LYS A 122 -16.29 6.75 -6.36
N GLN A 123 -16.32 6.10 -7.53
CA GLN A 123 -17.52 5.45 -8.08
C GLN A 123 -17.57 3.95 -7.77
N TYR A 124 -16.54 3.39 -7.14
CA TYR A 124 -16.50 1.98 -6.81
C TYR A 124 -17.44 1.65 -5.65
N GLU A 125 -18.20 0.56 -5.77
CA GLU A 125 -19.26 0.20 -4.81
C GLU A 125 -18.75 0.02 -3.38
N LEU A 126 -17.53 -0.51 -3.23
CA LEU A 126 -16.89 -0.73 -1.92
C LEU A 126 -15.96 0.42 -1.51
N ALA A 127 -16.00 1.56 -2.20
CA ALA A 127 -15.17 2.69 -1.87
C ALA A 127 -15.57 3.29 -0.51
N GLY A 128 -14.59 3.39 0.38
CA GLY A 128 -14.74 4.12 1.62
C GLY A 128 -14.66 5.63 1.42
N VAL A 129 -15.22 6.39 2.38
CA VAL A 129 -15.05 7.84 2.44
C VAL A 129 -13.58 8.17 2.79
N PRO A 130 -12.90 9.04 2.05
CA PRO A 130 -11.53 9.44 2.36
C PRO A 130 -11.44 10.07 3.75
N ARG A 131 -10.42 9.69 4.52
CA ARG A 131 -10.25 10.13 5.91
C ARG A 131 -9.05 11.05 6.05
N LYS A 132 -9.20 12.13 6.79
CA LYS A 132 -8.09 13.01 7.13
C LYS A 132 -7.04 12.24 7.95
N VAL A 133 -5.78 12.35 7.55
CA VAL A 133 -4.66 11.76 8.30
C VAL A 133 -4.34 12.64 9.51
N ILE A 134 -4.23 12.01 10.68
CA ILE A 134 -4.00 12.67 11.97
C ILE A 134 -2.86 11.99 12.75
N GLY A 135 -2.45 12.61 13.86
CA GLY A 135 -1.49 12.03 14.81
C GLY A 135 -0.10 11.76 14.22
N GLY A 136 0.62 10.78 14.77
CA GLY A 136 2.00 10.46 14.39
C GLY A 136 2.17 9.98 12.94
N LEU A 137 1.11 9.45 12.33
CA LEU A 137 1.10 9.14 10.90
C LEU A 137 1.19 10.42 10.06
N LYS A 138 0.42 11.47 10.41
CA LYS A 138 0.49 12.77 9.75
C LYS A 138 1.90 13.36 9.82
N ASP A 139 2.54 13.31 10.97
CA ASP A 139 3.89 13.85 11.17
C ASP A 139 4.93 13.06 10.36
N SER A 140 4.76 11.74 10.29
CA SER A 140 5.62 10.86 9.49
C SER A 140 5.49 11.07 7.99
N LEU A 141 4.27 11.34 7.50
CA LEU A 141 3.98 11.49 6.07
C LEU A 141 4.23 12.92 5.58
N SER A 142 3.93 13.96 6.37
CA SER A 142 4.02 15.37 5.94
C SER A 142 5.42 15.83 5.54
N LEU A 143 6.45 15.11 5.97
CA LEU A 143 7.85 15.39 5.62
C LEU A 143 8.29 14.67 4.34
N ASN A 144 7.47 13.75 3.83
CA ASN A 144 7.81 12.85 2.72
C ASN A 144 6.87 12.99 1.51
N ILE A 145 5.69 13.61 1.70
CA ILE A 145 4.71 13.96 0.66
C ILE A 145 4.10 15.33 0.96
#